data_AF-A0A6X8QHP2-F1
#
_entry.id   AF-A0A6X8QHP2-F1
#
_cell.length_a   1.000
_cell.length_b   1.000
_cell.length_c   1.000
_cell.angle_alpha   90.00
_cell.angle_beta   90.00
_cell.angle_gamma   90.00
#
_symmetry.space_group_name_H-M   'P 1'
#
loop_
_entity.id
_entity.type
_entity.pdbx_description
1 polymer ?
#
loop_
_entity_poly.entity_id
_entity_poly.type
_entity_poly.pdbx_seq_one_letter_code
_entity_poly.pdbx_strand_id
1 'polypeptide(L)' 'MKILIMGAFGFLGSRLTSYFESRHTVIGLAR' A
#
# COMPACT_ATOMS: atom_id res chain seq x y z
N MET A 1 -5.21 -12.39 -1.38
CA MET A 1 -5.57 -11.54 -0.23
C MET A 1 -5.57 -10.09 -0.70
N LYS A 2 -6.53 -9.25 -0.28
CA LYS A 2 -6.55 -7.82 -0.60
C LYS A 2 -6.01 -7.03 0.60
N ILE A 3 -5.12 -6.08 0.36
CA ILE A 3 -4.47 -5.28 1.42
C ILE A 3 -4.85 -3.81 1.22
N LEU A 4 -5.33 -3.18 2.29
CA LEU A 4 -5.66 -1.76 2.32
C LEU A 4 -4.56 -1.00 3.07
N ILE A 5 -3.99 0.04 2.45
CA ILE A 5 -2.94 0.85 3.06
C ILE A 5 -3.42 2.30 3.16
N MET A 6 -3.55 2.81 4.38
CA MET A 6 -3.82 4.23 4.64
C MET A 6 -2.52 5.03 4.69
N GLY A 7 -2.52 6.21 4.07
CA GLY A 7 -1.32 7.02 3.89
C GLY A 7 -0.34 6.43 2.87
N ALA A 8 -0.85 5.74 1.84
CA ALA A 8 -0.05 5.04 0.83
C ALA A 8 0.95 5.95 0.08
N PHE A 9 0.74 7.26 0.10
CA PHE A 9 1.60 8.26 -0.54
C PHE A 9 2.67 8.84 0.38
N GLY A 10 2.62 8.56 1.70
CA GLY A 10 3.73 8.89 2.61
C GLY A 10 4.91 7.93 2.43
N PHE A 11 6.10 8.31 2.92
CA PHE A 11 7.32 7.51 2.76
C PHE A 11 7.16 6.05 3.23
N LEU A 12 6.51 5.84 4.37
CA LEU A 12 6.27 4.51 4.92
C LEU A 12 5.18 3.74 4.15
N GLY A 13 4.11 4.44 3.77
CA GLY A 13 3.00 3.86 3.01
C GLY A 13 3.43 3.41 1.61
N SER A 14 4.30 4.16 0.94
CA SER A 14 4.79 3.81 -0.41
C SER A 14 5.73 2.60 -0.37
N ARG A 15 6.57 2.49 0.67
CA ARG A 15 7.41 1.30 0.90
C ARG A 15 6.58 0.04 1.18
N LEU A 16 5.54 0.16 2.01
CA LEU A 16 4.61 -0.94 2.29
C LEU A 16 3.83 -1.34 1.04
N THR A 17 3.34 -0.37 0.28
CA THR A 17 2.62 -0.61 -0.99
C THR A 17 3.50 -1.40 -1.94
N SER A 18 4.73 -0.94 -2.18
CA SER A 18 5.68 -1.60 -3.09
C SER A 18 6.06 -3.02 -2.63
N TYR A 19 6.20 -3.27 -1.33
CA TYR A 19 6.48 -4.61 -0.81
C TYR A 19 5.33 -5.59 -1.10
N PHE A 20 4.08 -5.16 -0.91
CA PHE A 20 2.92 -6.03 -1.02
C PHE A 20 2.36 -6.16 -2.44
N GLU A 21 2.65 -5.21 -3.33
CA GLU A 21 2.16 -5.20 -4.72
C GLU A 21 2.62 -6.43 -5.54
N SER A 22 3.77 -7.03 -5.22
CA SER A 22 4.27 -8.21 -5.95
C SER A 22 3.48 -9.50 -5.69
N ARG A 23 2.71 -9.59 -4.61
CA ARG A 23 2.00 -10.82 -4.20
C ARG A 23 0.51 -10.62 -3.94
N HIS A 24 0.08 -9.38 -3.77
CA HIS A 24 -1.28 -9.04 -3.35
C HIS A 24 -1.81 -7.83 -4.10
N THR A 25 -3.12 -7.79 -4.28
CA THR A 25 -3.80 -6.59 -4.76
C THR A 25 -3.84 -5.57 -3.63
N VAL A 26 -3.10 -4.48 -3.78
CA VAL A 26 -3.01 -3.39 -2.81
C VAL A 26 -3.93 -2.24 -3.23
N ILE A 27 -4.69 -1.72 -2.27
CA ILE A 27 -5.50 -0.51 -2.43
C ILE A 27 -4.91 0.55 -1.51
N GLY A 28 -4.25 1.53 -2.12
CA GLY A 28 -3.71 2.69 -1.41
C GLY A 28 -4.77 3.77 -1.25
N LEU A 29 -4.95 4.26 -0.03
CA LEU A 29 -5.79 5.42 0.28
C LEU A 29 -4.93 6.48 0.96
N ALA A 30 -5.15 7.73 0.60
CA ALA A 30 -4.72 8.88 1.40
C ALA A 30 -5.91 9.80 1.63
N ARG A 31 -5.85 10.52 2.75
CA ARG A 31 -6.66 11.70 2.97
C ARG A 31 -5.98 12.89 2.31
#